data_AF-A0A370VNU1-F1
#
_entry.id   AF-A0A370VNU1-F1
#
_cell.length_a   1.000
_cell.length_b   1.000
_cell.length_c   1.000
_cell.angle_alpha   90.00
_cell.angle_beta   90.00
_cell.angle_gamma   90.00
#
_symmetry.space_group_name_H-M   'P 1'
#
loop_
_entity.id
_entity.type
_entity.pdbx_description
1 polymer ?
#
loop_
_entity_poly.entity_id
_entity_poly.type
_entity_poly.pdbx_seq_one_letter_code
_entity_poly.pdbx_strand_id
1 'polypeptide(L)'
;MSRTGVDGRDTAGPRVRDDMTVEVALSLMAGARVDHLVLCDGDDQSTGTVTRERLAVLRGSPAYTDRIRLRDVHVLDTPVTPVTGRCHRELGVAALAS
;
A
#
# COMPACT_ATOMS: atom_id res chain seq x y z
N MET A 1 14.43 22.05 -21.88
CA MET A 1 13.46 20.93 -21.84
C MET A 1 12.70 21.00 -20.52
N SER A 2 11.56 21.67 -20.50
CA SER A 2 10.76 21.84 -19.27
C SER A 2 9.43 21.15 -19.47
N ARG A 3 9.28 19.93 -18.94
CA ARG A 3 7.99 19.26 -18.83
C ARG A 3 7.52 19.37 -17.38
N THR A 4 7.04 20.54 -17.00
CA THR A 4 6.16 20.68 -15.84
C THR A 4 4.74 20.43 -16.32
N GLY A 5 4.43 19.15 -16.53
CA GLY A 5 3.07 18.67 -16.71
C GLY A 5 2.52 18.24 -15.36
N VAL A 6 2.14 19.20 -14.52
CA VAL A 6 1.25 18.93 -13.39
C VAL A 6 0.04 19.84 -13.59
N ASP A 7 -0.79 19.45 -14.58
CA ASP A 7 -2.12 20.03 -14.72
C ASP A 7 -2.91 19.68 -13.46
N GLY A 8 -3.20 20.71 -12.67
CA GLY A 8 -3.84 20.63 -11.36
C GLY A 8 -5.34 20.32 -11.41
N ARG A 9 -5.76 19.30 -12.17
CA ARG A 9 -7.14 18.79 -12.16
C ARG A 9 -7.24 17.28 -12.34
N ASP A 10 -6.29 16.53 -11.81
CA ASP A 10 -6.59 15.11 -11.59
C ASP A 10 -7.52 15.05 -10.38
N THR A 11 -8.75 14.59 -10.60
CA THR A 11 -9.75 14.41 -9.53
C THR A 11 -9.34 13.25 -8.61
N ALA A 12 -8.24 12.58 -8.95
CA ALA A 12 -7.52 11.63 -8.12
C ALA A 12 -6.64 12.38 -7.10
N GLY A 13 -6.84 12.11 -5.80
CA GLY A 13 -6.07 12.71 -4.72
C GLY A 13 -4.53 12.56 -4.82
N PRO A 14 -3.78 13.12 -3.88
CA PRO A 14 -2.31 13.14 -3.91
C PRO A 14 -1.71 11.74 -4.11
N ARG A 15 -0.77 11.65 -5.06
CA ARG A 15 -0.04 10.42 -5.38
C ARG A 15 1.14 10.24 -4.44
N VAL A 16 1.25 9.06 -3.84
CA VAL A 16 2.33 8.70 -2.91
C VAL A 16 2.94 7.37 -3.31
N ARG A 17 4.24 7.19 -3.07
CA ARG A 17 4.92 5.94 -3.38
C ARG A 17 4.51 4.85 -2.41
N ASP A 18 4.35 3.63 -2.93
CA ASP A 18 3.94 2.44 -2.18
C ASP A 18 5.02 1.96 -1.17
N ASP A 19 6.25 2.48 -1.26
CA ASP A 19 7.33 2.23 -0.29
C ASP A 19 7.21 3.06 0.99
N MET A 20 6.32 4.06 1.04
CA MET A 20 6.09 4.87 2.25
C MET A 20 5.36 4.08 3.35
N THR A 21 5.58 4.46 4.59
CA THR A 21 4.88 3.89 5.75
C THR A 21 3.49 4.51 5.93
N VAL A 22 2.63 3.80 6.65
CA VAL A 22 1.27 4.26 6.98
C VAL A 22 1.30 5.57 7.79
N GLU A 23 2.26 5.76 8.70
CA GLU A 23 2.37 7.00 9.48
C GLU A 23 2.70 8.22 8.58
N VAL A 24 3.56 8.03 7.58
CA VAL A 24 3.87 9.09 6.60
C VAL A 24 2.64 9.40 5.75
N ALA A 25 1.92 8.37 5.31
CA ALA A 25 0.67 8.55 4.55
C ALA A 25 -0.39 9.34 5.35
N LEU A 26 -0.57 9.02 6.64
CA LEU A 26 -1.49 9.75 7.53
C LEU A 26 -1.08 11.21 7.72
N SER A 27 0.22 11.46 7.85
CA SER A 27 0.78 12.81 7.97
C SER A 27 0.57 13.61 6.67
N LEU A 28 0.75 12.98 5.51
CA LEU A 28 0.50 13.59 4.21
C LEU A 28 -0.99 13.87 3.99
N MET A 29 -1.88 12.95 4.34
CA MET A 29 -3.34 13.17 4.31
C MET A 29 -3.74 14.37 5.19
N ALA A 30 -3.15 14.49 6.38
CA ALA A 30 -3.38 15.61 7.27
C ALA A 30 -2.84 16.93 6.69
N GLY A 31 -1.65 16.92 6.08
CA GLY A 31 -1.04 18.08 5.45
C GLY A 31 -1.77 18.55 4.19
N ALA A 32 -2.27 17.61 3.38
CA ALA A 32 -2.98 17.88 2.13
C ALA A 32 -4.50 18.08 2.31
N ARG A 33 -5.05 17.83 3.51
CA ARG A 33 -6.50 17.86 3.81
C ARG A 33 -7.32 16.98 2.86
N VAL A 34 -6.86 15.74 2.68
CA VAL A 34 -7.50 14.72 1.83
C VAL A 34 -7.80 13.46 2.62
N ASP A 35 -8.87 12.78 2.24
CA ASP A 35 -9.28 11.51 2.87
C ASP A 35 -8.78 10.28 2.13
N HIS A 36 -8.20 10.45 0.94
CA HIS A 36 -7.67 9.36 0.13
C HIS A 36 -6.35 9.74 -0.56
N LEU A 37 -5.50 8.75 -0.76
CA LEU A 37 -4.24 8.85 -1.49
C LEU A 37 -4.18 7.75 -2.54
N VAL A 38 -3.59 8.07 -3.70
CA VAL A 38 -3.30 7.09 -4.74
C VAL A 38 -1.88 6.57 -4.55
N LEU A 39 -1.72 5.25 -4.50
CA LEU A 39 -0.42 4.60 -4.43
C LEU A 39 0.15 4.46 -5.85
N CYS A 40 1.37 4.94 -6.03
CA CYS A 40 2.19 4.68 -7.21
C CYS A 40 3.31 3.71 -6.84
N ASP A 41 3.57 2.71 -7.67
CA ASP A 41 4.77 1.88 -7.53
C ASP A 41 6.03 2.60 -8.03
N GLY A 42 7.14 1.86 -8.07
CA GLY A 42 8.42 2.33 -8.59
C GLY A 42 8.40 2.70 -10.09
N ASP A 43 7.36 2.28 -10.82
CA ASP A 43 7.19 2.54 -12.26
C ASP A 43 6.20 3.70 -12.52
N ASP A 44 5.89 4.50 -11.50
CA ASP A 44 4.86 5.56 -11.51
C ASP A 44 3.44 5.05 -11.80
N GLN A 45 3.22 3.73 -11.78
CA GLN A 45 1.93 3.13 -12.06
C GLN A 45 1.05 3.12 -10.81
N SER A 46 -0.21 3.51 -10.96
CA SER A 46 -1.16 3.48 -9.84
C SER A 46 -1.47 2.04 -9.45
N THR A 47 -0.95 1.59 -8.31
CA THR A 47 -1.17 0.24 -7.79
C THR A 47 -2.45 0.14 -6.97
N GLY A 48 -2.90 1.24 -6.37
CA GLY A 48 -4.11 1.22 -5.57
C GLY A 48 -4.49 2.58 -5.01
N THR A 49 -5.60 2.64 -4.28
CA THR A 49 -6.03 3.82 -3.53
C THR A 49 -6.22 3.42 -2.07
N VAL A 50 -5.70 4.23 -1.16
CA VAL A 50 -5.84 4.03 0.29
C VAL A 50 -6.63 5.19 0.90
N THR A 51 -7.53 4.89 1.82
CA THR A 51 -8.33 5.89 2.53
C THR A 51 -7.83 6.08 3.96
N ARG A 52 -8.01 7.29 4.49
CA ARG A 52 -7.63 7.66 5.85
C ARG A 52 -8.26 6.74 6.89
N GLU A 53 -9.54 6.46 6.74
CA GLU A 53 -10.30 5.57 7.63
C GLU A 53 -9.67 4.18 7.66
N ARG A 54 -9.33 3.63 6.49
CA ARG A 54 -8.71 2.31 6.37
C ARG A 54 -7.36 2.24 7.07
N LEU A 55 -6.51 3.26 6.86
CA LEU A 55 -5.23 3.37 7.53
C LEU A 55 -5.39 3.48 9.06
N ALA A 56 -6.39 4.22 9.54
CA ALA A 56 -6.69 4.35 10.97
C ALA A 56 -7.15 3.02 11.59
N VAL A 57 -8.01 2.26 10.90
CA VAL A 57 -8.44 0.92 11.33
C VAL A 57 -7.25 -0.03 11.37
N LEU A 58 -6.40 -0.02 10.35
CA LEU A 58 -5.19 -0.84 10.31
C LEU A 58 -4.26 -0.51 11.47
N ARG A 59 -4.01 0.77 11.74
CA ARG A 59 -3.17 1.23 12.86
C ARG A 59 -3.70 0.79 14.24
N GLY A 60 -5.01 0.62 14.37
CA GLY A 60 -5.65 0.08 15.57
C GLY A 60 -5.59 -1.44 15.68
N SER A 61 -5.15 -2.14 14.64
CA SER A 61 -5.06 -3.60 14.61
C SER A 61 -3.76 -4.10 15.26
N PRO A 62 -3.80 -5.19 16.05
CA PRO A 62 -2.60 -5.80 16.62
C PRO A 62 -1.69 -6.45 15.55
N ALA A 63 -2.19 -6.65 14.34
CA ALA A 63 -1.39 -7.12 13.21
C ALA A 63 -0.53 -6.01 12.58
N TYR A 64 -0.77 -4.74 12.95
CA TYR A 64 -0.01 -3.63 12.42
C TYR A 64 1.33 -3.49 13.14
N THR A 65 2.40 -3.49 12.35
CA THR A 65 3.73 -3.13 12.82
C THR A 65 4.08 -1.76 12.24
N ASP A 66 4.86 -0.96 12.95
CA ASP A 66 5.32 0.36 12.48
C ASP A 66 6.12 0.29 11.17
N ARG A 67 6.55 -0.92 10.81
CA ARG A 67 7.33 -1.24 9.61
C ARG A 67 6.48 -1.56 8.39
N ILE A 68 5.15 -1.69 8.52
CA ILE A 68 4.27 -1.99 7.39
C ILE A 68 4.27 -0.80 6.43
N ARG A 69 4.65 -1.09 5.17
CA ARG A 69 4.60 -0.13 4.07
C ARG A 69 3.24 -0.17 3.38
N LEU A 70 2.86 0.90 2.69
CA LEU A 70 1.59 0.98 1.97
C LEU A 70 1.41 -0.16 0.95
N ARG A 71 2.50 -0.63 0.33
CA ARG A 71 2.50 -1.82 -0.53
C ARG A 71 2.07 -3.09 0.19
N ASP A 72 2.49 -3.28 1.44
CA ASP A 72 2.16 -4.46 2.22
C ASP A 72 0.71 -4.39 2.68
N VAL A 73 0.20 -3.19 2.96
CA VAL A 73 -1.23 -2.96 3.21
C VAL A 73 -2.04 -3.38 1.99
N HIS A 74 -1.64 -2.92 0.79
CA HIS A 74 -2.36 -3.26 -0.44
C HIS A 74 -2.30 -4.76 -0.76
N VAL A 75 -1.15 -5.41 -0.56
CA VAL A 75 -1.00 -6.88 -0.76
C VAL A 75 -1.83 -7.67 0.24
N LEU A 76 -1.95 -7.21 1.49
CA LEU A 76 -2.80 -7.85 2.49
C LEU A 76 -4.30 -7.69 2.17
N ASP A 77 -4.64 -6.62 1.46
CA ASP A 77 -6.01 -6.25 1.12
C ASP A 77 -6.51 -6.80 -0.22
N THR A 78 -5.59 -7.11 -1.13
CA THR A 78 -5.96 -7.95 -2.26
C THR A 78 -6.35 -9.30 -1.68
N PRO A 79 -7.59 -9.80 -1.89
CA PRO A 79 -7.87 -11.19 -1.61
C PRO A 79 -6.86 -11.95 -2.45
N VAL A 80 -5.87 -12.56 -1.78
CA VAL A 80 -4.88 -13.39 -2.41
C VAL A 80 -5.69 -14.53 -3.00
N THR A 81 -6.13 -14.40 -4.26
CA THR A 81 -6.48 -15.57 -5.04
C THR A 81 -5.18 -16.35 -5.04
N PRO A 82 -5.11 -17.54 -4.43
CA PRO A 82 -3.89 -18.33 -4.50
C PRO A 82 -3.73 -18.68 -5.97
N VAL A 83 -2.99 -17.85 -6.70
CA VAL A 83 -2.41 -18.24 -7.98
C VAL A 83 -1.44 -19.33 -7.59
N THR A 84 -1.94 -20.57 -7.65
CA THR A 84 -1.13 -21.78 -7.64
C THR A 84 -0.32 -21.75 -8.94
N GLY A 85 0.68 -20.86 -8.96
CA GLY A 85 1.80 -20.90 -9.86
C GLY A 85 2.68 -22.05 -9.39
N ARG A 86 2.43 -23.21 -9.96
CA ARG A 86 3.25 -24.41 -9.83
C ARG A 86 4.68 -24.09 -10.31
N CYS A 87 5.68 -24.60 -9.55
CA CYS A 87 7.13 -24.71 -9.82
C CYS A 87 8.01 -23.52 -9.33
N HIS A 88 9.10 -23.65 -8.55
CA HIS A 88 9.97 -24.81 -8.25
C HIS A 88 10.89 -24.59 -7.00
N ARG A 89 10.88 -25.59 -6.10
CA ARG A 89 11.96 -26.12 -5.24
C ARG A 89 12.36 -25.47 -3.90
N GLU A 90 12.18 -26.30 -2.87
CA GLU A 90 12.84 -26.43 -1.55
C GLU A 90 12.80 -25.25 -0.58
N LEU A 91 12.06 -25.43 0.52
CA LEU A 91 12.67 -25.63 1.83
C LEU A 91 11.63 -26.27 2.76
N GLY A 92 11.93 -27.50 3.19
CA GLY A 92 11.12 -28.23 4.15
C GLY A 92 11.36 -27.75 5.57
N VAL A 93 10.32 -27.85 6.41
CA VAL A 93 10.30 -28.30 7.81
C VAL A 93 8.82 -28.28 8.21
N ALA A 94 8.14 -29.43 8.28
CA ALA A 94 8.00 -30.25 9.48
C ALA A 94 7.40 -29.49 10.68
N ALA A 95 6.09 -29.69 10.92
CA ALA A 95 5.55 -30.23 12.18
C ALA A 95 4.03 -30.04 12.22
N LEU A 96 3.30 -31.10 11.87
CA LEU A 96 1.91 -31.29 12.29
C LEU A 96 1.91 -31.84 13.72
N ALA A 97 1.05 -31.23 14.54
CA ALA A 97 0.15 -31.80 15.52
C ALA A 97 0.53 -33.10 16.29
N SER A 98 0.27 -33.01 17.60
CA SER A 98 0.11 -34.12 18.55
C SER A 98 -0.84 -35.22 18.08
#